data_AF-A0A528B9T2-F1
#
_entry.id   AF-A0A528B9T2-F1
#
_cell.length_a   1.000
_cell.length_b   1.000
_cell.length_c   1.000
_cell.angle_alpha   90.00
_cell.angle_beta   90.00
_cell.angle_gamma   90.00
#
_symmetry.space_group_name_H-M   'P 1'
#
loop_
_entity.id
_entity.type
_entity.pdbx_description
1 polymer ?
#
loop_
_entity_poly.entity_id
_entity_poly.type
_entity_poly.pdbx_seq_one_letter_code
_entity_poly.pdbx_strand_id
1 'polypeptide(L)'
;LKDFAIKDGLHIYGRSPEGETDPLRRQSAEAEKAALIAALDGRHIAAGPAGAPARGRRDVLPTGRNLFTSDPRTMPTPTSFDLGRAASDEVLRSYMQSHGDWPRSLVIDLWGSASLRTGGEEIAQGLALMGCRPQWESATGRVTGIEVLPPATLGRPRVDVTWRISGLFRDMFPTQIALI
;
A
#
# COMPACT_ATOMS: atom_id res chain seq x y z
N LEU A 1 -28.59 3.35 1.96
CA LEU A 1 -27.78 2.67 0.92
C LEU A 1 -26.54 3.50 0.71
N LYS A 2 -25.35 2.89 0.66
CA LYS A 2 -24.12 3.60 0.29
C LYS A 2 -24.24 3.86 -1.20
N ASP A 3 -24.51 5.11 -1.60
CA ASP A 3 -24.68 5.44 -3.01
C ASP A 3 -23.46 4.96 -3.79
N PHE A 4 -23.69 4.00 -4.70
CA PHE A 4 -22.68 3.51 -5.63
C PHE A 4 -22.48 4.62 -6.67
N ALA A 5 -21.65 5.60 -6.32
CA ALA A 5 -21.18 6.59 -7.26
C ALA A 5 -20.23 5.90 -8.24
N ILE A 6 -20.78 5.34 -9.32
CA ILE A 6 -19.98 4.95 -10.48
C ILE A 6 -19.52 6.26 -11.11
N LYS A 7 -18.31 6.69 -10.75
CA LYS A 7 -17.70 7.89 -11.31
C LYS A 7 -17.35 7.66 -12.78
N ASP A 8 -17.52 8.68 -13.60
CA ASP A 8 -16.97 8.69 -14.96
C ASP A 8 -15.47 8.38 -14.92
N GLY A 9 -15.04 7.42 -15.75
CA GLY A 9 -13.66 6.90 -15.76
C GLY A 9 -13.44 5.61 -14.96
N LEU A 10 -14.47 5.05 -14.31
CA LEU A 10 -14.41 3.66 -13.85
C LEU A 10 -14.60 2.71 -15.03
N HIS A 11 -13.70 1.75 -15.15
CA HIS A 11 -13.71 0.74 -16.21
C HIS A 11 -14.97 -0.11 -16.15
N ILE A 12 -15.68 -0.23 -17.27
CA ILE A 12 -16.80 -1.17 -17.41
C ILE A 12 -16.21 -2.48 -17.90
N TYR A 13 -16.44 -3.55 -17.14
CA TYR A 13 -15.97 -4.89 -17.47
C TYR A 13 -16.23 -5.24 -18.95
N GLY A 14 -15.17 -5.61 -19.64
CA GLY A 14 -15.22 -6.02 -21.04
C GLY A 14 -15.50 -4.90 -22.05
N ARG A 15 -15.48 -3.61 -21.65
CA ARG A 15 -15.76 -2.48 -22.55
C ARG A 15 -14.67 -1.42 -22.45
N SER A 16 -14.25 -0.93 -23.60
CA SER A 16 -13.41 0.26 -23.69
C SER A 16 -14.30 1.48 -23.97
N PRO A 17 -14.06 2.64 -23.34
CA PRO A 17 -14.69 3.89 -23.74
C PRO A 17 -14.45 4.20 -25.22
N GLU A 18 -15.42 4.84 -25.88
CA GLU A 18 -15.22 5.39 -27.21
C GLU A 18 -14.08 6.42 -27.18
N GLY A 19 -13.13 6.30 -28.11
CA GLY A 19 -11.96 7.18 -28.17
C GLY A 19 -10.83 6.86 -27.19
N GLU A 20 -10.86 5.73 -26.47
CA GLU A 20 -9.74 5.31 -25.62
C GLU A 20 -8.45 5.09 -26.45
N THR A 21 -7.41 5.85 -26.11
CA THR A 21 -6.15 5.88 -26.84
C THR A 21 -5.11 4.94 -26.26
N ASP A 22 -5.21 4.55 -24.97
CA ASP A 22 -4.26 3.64 -24.34
C ASP A 22 -4.46 2.20 -24.85
N PRO A 23 -3.48 1.62 -25.58
CA PRO A 23 -3.60 0.26 -26.09
C PRO A 23 -3.78 -0.79 -25.00
N LEU A 24 -3.20 -0.58 -23.80
CA LEU A 24 -3.34 -1.53 -22.70
C LEU A 24 -4.75 -1.54 -22.11
N ARG A 25 -5.46 -0.41 -22.15
CA ARG A 25 -6.86 -0.33 -21.73
C ARG A 25 -7.81 -0.93 -22.75
N ARG A 26 -7.55 -0.74 -24.05
CA ARG A 26 -8.30 -1.46 -25.10
C ARG A 26 -8.10 -2.97 -25.00
N GLN A 27 -6.87 -3.41 -24.79
CA GLN A 27 -6.54 -4.82 -24.60
C GLN A 27 -7.20 -5.40 -23.34
N SER A 28 -7.28 -4.62 -22.26
CA SER A 28 -7.94 -5.00 -21.00
C SER A 28 -9.40 -5.43 -21.22
N ALA A 29 -10.17 -4.68 -22.00
CA ALA A 29 -11.57 -5.01 -22.30
C ALA A 29 -11.71 -6.38 -22.99
N GLU A 30 -10.87 -6.68 -23.98
CA GLU A 30 -10.90 -7.96 -24.68
C GLU A 30 -10.39 -9.11 -23.80
N ALA A 31 -9.30 -8.87 -23.07
CA ALA A 31 -8.70 -9.86 -22.18
C ALA A 31 -9.64 -10.27 -21.04
N GLU A 32 -10.37 -9.33 -20.46
CA GLU A 32 -11.36 -9.61 -19.41
C GLU A 32 -12.43 -10.59 -19.87
N LYS A 33 -13.12 -10.29 -20.98
CA LYS A 33 -14.15 -11.18 -21.55
C LYS A 33 -13.60 -12.57 -21.83
N ALA A 34 -12.46 -12.63 -22.51
CA ALA A 34 -11.81 -13.89 -22.87
C ALA A 34 -11.42 -14.71 -21.63
N ALA A 35 -10.86 -14.06 -20.60
CA ALA A 35 -10.44 -14.70 -19.37
C ALA A 35 -11.61 -15.26 -18.56
N LEU A 36 -12.75 -14.56 -18.50
CA LEU A 36 -13.95 -15.09 -17.84
C LEU A 36 -14.48 -16.34 -18.54
N ILE A 37 -14.58 -16.32 -19.87
CA ILE A 37 -15.03 -17.50 -20.63
C ILE A 37 -14.06 -18.66 -20.42
N ALA A 38 -12.74 -18.40 -20.48
CA ALA A 38 -11.73 -19.41 -20.24
C ALA A 38 -11.80 -19.99 -18.82
N ALA A 39 -12.05 -19.16 -17.80
CA ALA A 39 -12.19 -19.60 -16.41
C ALA A 39 -13.43 -20.50 -16.22
N LEU A 40 -14.55 -20.15 -16.86
CA LEU A 40 -15.77 -20.98 -16.85
C LEU A 40 -15.57 -22.31 -17.58
N ASP A 41 -14.68 -22.36 -18.57
CA ASP A 41 -14.26 -23.59 -19.26
C ASP A 41 -13.14 -24.35 -18.52
N GLY A 42 -12.87 -24.01 -17.25
CA GLY A 42 -11.87 -24.68 -16.42
C GLY A 42 -10.42 -24.47 -16.88
N ARG A 43 -10.15 -23.48 -17.73
CA ARG A 43 -8.80 -23.19 -18.23
C ARG A 43 -8.01 -22.33 -17.25
N HIS A 44 -6.69 -22.50 -17.28
CA HIS A 44 -5.78 -21.69 -16.49
C HIS A 44 -5.78 -20.22 -16.96
N ILE A 45 -5.93 -19.30 -16.00
CA ILE A 45 -5.83 -17.84 -16.22
C ILE A 45 -4.45 -17.36 -15.78
N ALA A 46 -3.72 -16.74 -16.70
CA ALA A 46 -2.39 -16.20 -16.41
C ALA A 46 -2.43 -15.22 -15.22
N ALA A 47 -1.46 -15.38 -14.33
CA ALA A 47 -1.35 -14.52 -13.15
C ALA A 47 -0.81 -13.13 -13.54
N GLY A 48 -1.19 -12.10 -12.78
CA GLY A 48 -0.72 -10.72 -13.00
C GLY A 48 -0.70 -9.91 -11.71
N PRO A 49 0.17 -8.89 -11.61
CA PRO A 49 0.27 -8.10 -10.39
C PRO A 49 -0.97 -7.22 -10.19
N ALA A 50 -1.41 -7.09 -8.94
CA ALA A 50 -2.42 -6.12 -8.52
C ALA A 50 -1.79 -4.77 -8.17
N GLY A 51 -2.57 -3.69 -8.29
CA GLY A 51 -2.14 -2.35 -7.91
C GLY A 51 -3.06 -1.27 -8.48
N ALA A 52 -2.67 -0.01 -8.29
CA ALA A 52 -3.41 1.14 -8.82
C ALA A 52 -2.67 1.72 -10.04
N PRO A 53 -3.21 1.63 -11.27
CA PRO A 53 -2.60 2.23 -12.46
C PRO A 53 -2.31 3.73 -12.29
N ALA A 54 -3.18 4.44 -11.57
CA ALA A 54 -3.03 5.86 -11.26
C ALA A 54 -1.79 6.20 -10.41
N ARG A 55 -1.18 5.20 -9.73
CA ARG A 55 0.09 5.33 -9.00
C ARG A 55 1.30 4.89 -9.83
N GLY A 56 1.22 5.01 -11.16
CA GLY A 56 2.32 4.69 -12.08
C GLY A 56 2.57 3.19 -12.30
N ARG A 57 1.78 2.31 -11.67
CA ARG A 57 1.85 0.85 -11.83
C ARG A 57 1.23 0.39 -13.14
N ARG A 58 1.87 0.71 -14.28
CA ARG A 58 1.39 0.29 -15.63
C ARG A 58 1.51 -1.22 -15.85
N ASP A 59 2.37 -1.89 -15.10
CA ASP A 59 2.60 -3.35 -15.12
C ASP A 59 1.34 -4.18 -14.78
N VAL A 60 0.38 -3.57 -14.07
CA VAL A 60 -0.90 -4.20 -13.71
C VAL A 60 -1.87 -4.26 -14.90
N LEU A 61 -1.59 -3.55 -16.00
CA LEU A 61 -2.33 -3.63 -17.25
C LEU A 61 -1.59 -4.54 -18.27
N PRO A 62 -2.31 -5.27 -19.14
CA PRO A 62 -3.77 -5.32 -19.25
C PRO A 62 -4.45 -6.06 -18.08
N THR A 63 -5.73 -5.81 -17.83
CA THR A 63 -6.56 -6.60 -16.91
C THR A 63 -6.99 -7.94 -17.55
N GLY A 64 -7.87 -8.70 -16.90
CA GLY A 64 -8.21 -10.07 -17.33
C GLY A 64 -7.19 -11.12 -16.88
N ARG A 65 -6.46 -10.85 -15.79
CA ARG A 65 -5.45 -11.74 -15.19
C ARG A 65 -5.87 -12.19 -13.79
N ASN A 66 -5.37 -13.35 -13.37
CA ASN A 66 -5.53 -13.81 -11.99
C ASN A 66 -4.59 -13.01 -11.07
N LEU A 67 -5.14 -12.09 -10.30
CA LEU A 67 -4.35 -11.09 -9.59
C LEU A 67 -3.57 -11.70 -8.42
N PHE A 68 -2.28 -11.35 -8.33
CA PHE A 68 -1.47 -11.58 -7.14
C PHE A 68 -1.01 -10.25 -6.54
N THR A 69 -0.69 -10.24 -5.26
CA THR A 69 -0.22 -9.05 -4.54
C THR A 69 1.29 -9.11 -4.33
N SER A 70 1.88 -8.00 -3.87
CA SER A 70 3.29 -7.94 -3.50
C SER A 70 3.64 -8.92 -2.37
N ASP A 71 4.90 -9.38 -2.32
CA ASP A 71 5.43 -10.16 -1.19
C ASP A 71 5.34 -9.33 0.09
N PRO A 72 4.61 -9.78 1.13
CA PRO A 72 4.46 -8.99 2.35
C PRO A 72 5.79 -8.70 3.05
N ARG A 73 6.80 -9.56 2.90
CA ARG A 73 8.09 -9.42 3.59
C ARG A 73 8.93 -8.24 3.11
N THR A 74 8.58 -7.64 1.97
CA THR A 74 9.29 -6.45 1.47
C THR A 74 8.67 -5.14 1.97
N MET A 75 7.62 -5.22 2.79
CA MET A 75 6.95 -4.05 3.36
C MET A 75 7.39 -3.78 4.82
N PRO A 76 7.62 -2.50 5.19
CA PRO A 76 7.57 -1.32 4.33
C PRO A 76 8.71 -1.30 3.30
N THR A 77 8.43 -0.87 2.07
CA THR A 77 9.46 -0.63 1.05
C THR A 77 10.31 0.61 1.40
N PRO A 78 11.54 0.77 0.85
CA PRO A 78 12.33 1.98 1.05
C PRO A 78 11.57 3.25 0.63
N THR A 79 10.91 3.23 -0.53
CA THR A 79 10.11 4.37 -1.02
C THR A 79 8.93 4.69 -0.10
N SER A 80 8.21 3.66 0.37
CA SER A 80 7.12 3.89 1.33
C SER A 80 7.62 4.36 2.69
N PHE A 81 8.86 4.04 3.06
CA PHE A 81 9.50 4.58 4.26
C PHE A 81 9.78 6.08 4.15
N ASP A 82 10.33 6.52 3.02
CA ASP A 82 10.56 7.95 2.78
C ASP A 82 9.24 8.74 2.80
N LEU A 83 8.20 8.20 2.17
CA LEU A 83 6.85 8.80 2.17
C LEU A 83 6.23 8.81 3.57
N GLY A 84 6.28 7.68 4.29
CA GLY A 84 5.76 7.57 5.65
C GLY A 84 6.48 8.49 6.64
N ARG A 85 7.80 8.70 6.48
CA ARG A 85 8.56 9.68 7.25
C ARG A 85 8.08 11.11 6.96
N ALA A 86 7.96 11.48 5.69
CA ALA A 86 7.46 12.80 5.31
C ALA A 86 6.03 13.06 5.85
N ALA A 87 5.16 12.06 5.78
CA ALA A 87 3.82 12.13 6.36
C ALA A 87 3.84 12.26 7.89
N SER A 88 4.76 11.57 8.57
CA SER A 88 4.96 11.69 10.02
C SER A 88 5.40 13.10 10.41
N ASP A 89 6.37 13.65 9.68
CA ASP A 89 6.87 15.01 9.93
C ASP A 89 5.77 16.04 9.72
N GLU A 90 4.87 15.84 8.75
CA GLU A 90 3.69 16.68 8.55
C GLU A 90 2.71 16.61 9.72
N VAL A 91 2.37 15.41 10.17
CA VAL A 91 1.48 15.21 11.32
C VAL A 91 2.03 15.91 12.56
N LEU A 92 3.33 15.75 12.83
CA LEU A 92 4.00 16.37 13.97
C LEU A 92 4.02 17.89 13.86
N ARG A 93 4.33 18.43 12.68
CA ARG A 93 4.37 19.88 12.45
C ARG A 93 2.99 20.50 12.62
N SER A 94 1.96 19.90 12.03
CA SER A 94 0.58 20.37 12.15
C SER A 94 0.11 20.34 13.60
N TYR A 95 0.42 19.28 14.35
CA TYR A 95 0.07 19.17 15.77
C TYR A 95 0.80 20.23 16.61
N MET A 96 2.11 20.40 16.43
CA MET A 96 2.90 21.40 17.14
C MET A 96 2.40 22.83 16.88
N GLN A 97 2.05 23.16 15.64
CA GLN A 97 1.51 24.48 15.29
C GLN A 97 0.15 24.77 15.94
N SER A 98 -0.67 23.74 16.12
CA SER A 98 -2.03 23.89 16.67
C SER A 98 -2.11 23.77 18.19
N HIS A 99 -1.18 23.03 18.82
CA HIS A 99 -1.23 22.72 20.25
C HIS A 99 -0.02 23.24 21.06
N GLY A 100 1.08 23.61 20.40
CA GLY A 100 2.28 24.17 21.05
C GLY A 100 3.20 23.14 21.73
N ASP A 101 2.91 21.85 21.63
CA ASP A 101 3.76 20.76 22.13
C ASP A 101 3.68 19.52 21.22
N TRP A 102 4.55 18.54 21.43
CA TRP A 102 4.58 17.29 20.68
C TRP A 102 3.41 16.36 21.06
N PRO A 103 2.83 15.61 20.12
CA PRO A 103 1.84 14.59 20.46
C PRO A 103 2.51 13.47 21.27
N ARG A 104 1.92 13.09 22.40
CA ARG A 104 2.46 11.99 23.24
C ARG A 104 2.12 10.62 22.68
N SER A 105 0.94 10.46 22.09
CA SER A 105 0.46 9.19 21.54
C SER A 105 -0.39 9.39 20.30
N LEU A 106 -0.30 8.47 19.34
CA LEU A 106 -1.15 8.43 18.15
C LEU A 106 -1.67 7.01 17.90
N VAL A 107 -2.86 6.91 17.33
CA VAL A 107 -3.42 5.63 16.85
C VAL A 107 -3.28 5.59 15.34
N ILE A 108 -2.75 4.49 14.80
CA ILE A 108 -2.64 4.25 13.36
C ILE A 108 -3.46 3.02 13.00
N ASP A 109 -4.39 3.18 12.06
CA ASP A 109 -5.19 2.11 11.49
C ASP A 109 -4.44 1.41 10.36
N LEU A 110 -4.22 0.10 10.49
CA LEU A 110 -3.59 -0.74 9.46
C LEU A 110 -4.63 -1.58 8.72
N TRP A 111 -4.80 -1.26 7.43
CA TRP A 111 -5.73 -1.96 6.54
C TRP A 111 -4.97 -2.74 5.47
N GLY A 112 -5.12 -4.07 5.42
CA GLY A 112 -4.33 -4.91 4.53
C GLY A 112 -4.33 -4.48 3.05
N SER A 113 -5.49 -4.14 2.48
CA SER A 113 -5.58 -3.69 1.09
C SER A 113 -4.96 -2.31 0.83
N ALA A 114 -4.92 -1.44 1.84
CA ALA A 114 -4.23 -0.16 1.74
C ALA A 114 -2.72 -0.38 1.75
N SER A 115 -2.21 -1.14 2.72
CA SER A 115 -0.78 -1.40 2.86
C SER A 115 -0.18 -2.09 1.63
N LEU A 116 -0.91 -3.02 0.98
CA LEU A 116 -0.45 -3.62 -0.28
C LEU A 116 -0.31 -2.61 -1.42
N ARG A 117 -1.16 -1.57 -1.46
CA ARG A 117 -1.15 -0.55 -2.52
C ARG A 117 -0.09 0.53 -2.27
N THR A 118 0.22 0.82 -1.01
CA THR A 118 1.18 1.85 -0.61
C THR A 118 2.58 1.28 -0.37
N GLY A 119 2.72 -0.05 -0.33
CA GLY A 119 3.97 -0.70 0.04
C GLY A 119 4.26 -0.65 1.53
N GLY A 120 3.26 -0.38 2.38
CA GLY A 120 3.39 -0.29 3.84
C GLY A 120 3.71 1.12 4.35
N GLU A 121 3.23 2.16 3.68
CA GLU A 121 3.46 3.57 4.06
C GLU A 121 2.97 3.89 5.48
N GLU A 122 1.90 3.21 5.92
CA GLU A 122 1.30 3.40 7.25
C GLU A 122 2.18 2.80 8.35
N ILE A 123 2.79 1.63 8.08
CA ILE A 123 3.78 1.00 8.97
C ILE A 123 5.02 1.89 9.06
N ALA A 124 5.49 2.38 7.91
CA ALA A 124 6.59 3.33 7.85
C ALA A 124 6.32 4.60 8.65
N GLN A 125 5.11 5.15 8.58
CA GLN A 125 4.71 6.33 9.34
C GLN A 125 4.79 6.07 10.84
N GLY A 126 4.23 4.97 11.34
CA GLY A 126 4.34 4.66 12.77
C GLY A 126 5.78 4.38 13.22
N LEU A 127 6.59 3.68 12.41
CA LEU A 127 8.02 3.50 12.70
C LEU A 127 8.76 4.83 12.79
N ALA A 128 8.53 5.74 11.84
CA ALA A 128 9.14 7.07 11.86
C ALA A 128 8.72 7.85 13.12
N LEU A 129 7.43 7.86 13.49
CA LEU A 129 6.93 8.48 14.72
C LEU A 129 7.61 7.95 15.99
N MET A 130 7.81 6.63 16.08
CA MET A 130 8.54 5.98 17.17
C MET A 130 10.04 6.24 17.15
N GLY A 131 10.59 6.83 16.08
CA GLY A 131 12.04 7.03 15.92
C GLY A 131 12.79 5.76 15.51
N CYS A 132 12.16 4.96 14.67
CA CYS A 132 12.64 3.68 14.19
C CYS A 132 12.77 3.71 12.67
N ARG A 133 13.71 2.95 12.11
CA ARG A 133 13.83 2.70 10.67
C ARG A 133 13.84 1.21 10.36
N PRO A 134 13.21 0.75 9.28
CA PRO A 134 13.35 -0.64 8.82
C PRO A 134 14.79 -0.91 8.39
N GLN A 135 15.20 -2.17 8.48
CA GLN A 135 16.41 -2.70 7.88
C GLN A 135 16.02 -3.61 6.72
N TRP A 136 16.64 -3.38 5.56
CA TRP A 136 16.38 -4.17 4.36
C TRP A 136 17.60 -5.00 3.98
N GLU A 137 17.35 -6.22 3.54
CA GLU A 137 18.35 -7.04 2.87
C GLU A 137 18.54 -6.56 1.42
N SER A 138 19.75 -6.12 1.07
CA SER A 138 20.04 -5.51 -0.24
C SER A 138 19.72 -6.39 -1.44
N ALA A 139 19.82 -7.72 -1.30
CA ALA A 139 19.61 -8.66 -2.40
C ALA A 139 18.12 -8.92 -2.70
N THR A 140 17.27 -8.92 -1.66
CA THR A 140 15.86 -9.35 -1.78
C THR A 140 14.86 -8.22 -1.53
N GLY A 141 15.31 -7.11 -0.95
CA GLY A 141 14.45 -6.03 -0.47
C GLY A 141 13.58 -6.43 0.72
N ARG A 142 13.79 -7.60 1.33
CA ARG A 142 13.03 -8.03 2.50
C ARG A 142 13.42 -7.22 3.72
N VAL A 143 12.44 -6.92 4.55
CA VAL A 143 12.65 -6.32 5.85
C VAL A 143 13.16 -7.40 6.80
N THR A 144 14.33 -7.18 7.38
CA THR A 144 15.02 -8.13 8.27
C THR A 144 14.95 -7.70 9.74
N GLY A 145 14.58 -6.45 10.00
CA GLY A 145 14.48 -5.92 11.35
C GLY A 145 14.15 -4.44 11.38
N ILE A 146 14.25 -3.86 12.57
CA ILE A 146 14.14 -2.43 12.83
C ILE A 146 15.38 -1.97 13.56
N GLU A 147 15.85 -0.78 13.20
CA GLU A 147 16.82 -0.03 13.97
C GLU A 147 16.13 1.11 14.73
N VAL A 148 16.39 1.15 16.04
CA VAL A 148 15.98 2.26 16.89
C VAL A 148 17.01 3.38 16.77
N LEU A 149 16.60 4.53 16.24
CA LEU A 149 17.52 5.66 16.00
C LEU A 149 17.90 6.36 17.31
N PRO A 150 19.15 6.83 17.50
CA PRO A 150 19.53 7.55 18.71
C PRO A 150 18.69 8.83 18.93
N PRO A 151 18.30 9.17 20.18
CA PRO A 151 17.51 10.38 20.43
C PRO A 151 18.11 11.68 19.87
N ALA A 152 19.44 11.79 19.87
CA ALA A 152 20.15 12.94 19.33
C ALA A 152 19.92 13.18 17.83
N THR A 153 19.60 12.13 17.06
CA THR A 153 19.34 12.25 15.61
C THR A 153 17.88 12.58 15.29
N LEU A 154 16.95 12.44 16.25
CA LEU A 154 15.53 12.70 16.04
C LEU A 154 15.16 14.18 16.09
N GLY A 155 15.80 14.96 16.98
CA GLY A 155 15.43 16.36 17.24
C GLY A 155 14.04 16.56 17.89
N ARG A 156 13.42 15.48 18.38
CA ARG A 156 12.11 15.47 19.04
C ARG A 156 11.94 14.25 19.96
N PRO A 157 10.95 14.25 20.86
CA PRO A 157 10.52 13.05 21.57
C PRO A 157 10.02 11.96 20.60
N ARG A 158 10.13 10.69 21.02
CA ARG A 158 9.42 9.59 20.38
C ARG A 158 7.93 9.72 20.71
N VAL A 159 7.10 9.37 19.73
CA VAL A 159 5.65 9.32 19.92
C VAL A 159 5.26 7.87 20.19
N ASP A 160 4.41 7.65 21.19
CA ASP A 160 3.80 6.35 21.44
C ASP A 160 2.79 6.02 20.33
N VAL A 161 2.86 4.82 19.76
CA VAL A 161 2.01 4.43 18.62
C VAL A 161 1.18 3.22 19.00
N THR A 162 -0.13 3.40 18.99
CA THR A 162 -1.09 2.30 19.10
C THR A 162 -1.51 1.84 17.72
N TRP A 163 -1.27 0.57 17.40
CA TRP A 163 -1.65 -0.03 16.13
C TRP A 163 -3.04 -0.65 16.20
N ARG A 164 -3.96 -0.18 15.38
CA ARG A 164 -5.27 -0.82 15.19
C ARG A 164 -5.27 -1.59 13.88
N ILE A 165 -5.15 -2.92 13.96
CA ILE A 165 -5.08 -3.77 12.78
C ILE A 165 -6.45 -4.28 12.36
N SER A 166 -6.72 -4.33 11.05
CA SER A 166 -7.90 -5.00 10.51
C SER A 166 -7.71 -6.52 10.47
N GLY A 167 -8.81 -7.28 10.34
CA GLY A 167 -8.74 -8.73 10.21
C GLY A 167 -7.92 -9.20 9.00
N LEU A 168 -8.08 -8.53 7.84
CA LEU A 168 -7.28 -8.82 6.66
C LEU A 168 -5.80 -8.52 6.89
N PHE A 169 -5.47 -7.45 7.63
CA PHE A 169 -4.08 -7.16 7.96
C PHE A 169 -3.48 -8.26 8.84
N ARG A 170 -4.21 -8.70 9.88
CA ARG A 170 -3.83 -9.83 10.74
C ARG A 170 -3.48 -11.07 9.92
N ASP A 171 -4.32 -11.41 8.94
CA ASP A 171 -4.20 -12.65 8.20
C ASP A 171 -3.08 -12.60 7.15
N MET A 172 -2.83 -11.43 6.53
CA MET A 172 -1.85 -11.30 5.44
C MET A 172 -0.45 -10.89 5.90
N PHE A 173 -0.31 -10.26 7.07
CA PHE A 173 0.93 -9.61 7.49
C PHE A 173 1.47 -10.08 8.86
N PRO A 174 1.55 -11.39 9.15
CA PRO A 174 2.03 -11.87 10.44
C PRO A 174 3.47 -11.44 10.73
N THR A 175 4.32 -11.34 9.71
CA THR A 175 5.70 -10.86 9.87
C THR A 175 5.77 -9.39 10.27
N GLN A 176 4.92 -8.52 9.70
CA GLN A 176 4.88 -7.11 10.09
C GLN A 176 4.32 -6.94 11.50
N ILE A 177 3.37 -7.78 11.91
CA ILE A 177 2.84 -7.75 13.29
C ILE A 177 3.91 -8.18 14.29
N ALA A 178 4.75 -9.15 13.94
CA ALA A 178 5.89 -9.53 14.78
C ALA A 178 7.01 -8.48 14.78
N LEU A 179 7.05 -7.63 13.74
CA LEU A 179 8.04 -6.57 13.59
C LEU A 179 7.70 -5.34 14.45
N ILE A 180 6.42 -4.99 14.61
CA ILE A 180 5.93 -3.80 15.32
C ILE A 180 5.43 -4.10 16.73
#